data_AF-T0Y3W9-F1
#
_entry.id   AF-T0Y3W9-F1
#
_cell.length_a   1.000
_cell.length_b   1.000
_cell.length_c   1.000
_cell.angle_alpha   90.00
_cell.angle_beta   90.00
_cell.angle_gamma   90.00
#
_symmetry.space_group_name_H-M   'P 1'
#
loop_
_entity.id
_entity.type
_entity.pdbx_description
1 polymer ?
#
loop_
_entity_poly.entity_id
_entity_poly.type
_entity_poly.pdbx_seq_one_letter_code
_entity_poly.pdbx_strand_id
1 'polypeptide(L)'
;MRIDGTEVQSWSGAALALADAVGARAPTRIEVRTPAGTQRALTLPLQDIPAALGEDQAMLRIGLVPRQMLIPPVLGKILPDSAAAAAGLRPGDRIVAIAGQPVHDWNDIVSLVHAHAGPGRVLDVRVLRDGKTLDFATHPRLSSLGDGKPEWLLGVSPAPYEARYDTVQRANPLAAIPQAVAETWRLTAQTMTMLGRMLTGQSSLKNISGPISIAQYANTSADLGPAWFLYFLGIVSLSLAVMNLLPIPILDGGHLVYYLIELVKGSPVSMRIMVAGQYLGMALLVALMGLAFYNDLLRLIS
;
A
#
# COMPACT_ATOMS: atom_id res chain seq x y z
N MET A 1 9.44 -1.52 -22.07
CA MET A 1 10.24 -2.78 -22.05
C MET A 1 9.55 -3.80 -22.95
N ARG A 2 10.14 -4.95 -23.26
CA ARG A 2 9.43 -6.04 -23.96
C ARG A 2 9.46 -7.31 -23.11
N ILE A 3 8.36 -8.06 -23.10
CA ILE A 3 8.23 -9.39 -22.46
C ILE A 3 7.80 -10.35 -23.56
N ASP A 4 8.61 -11.38 -23.83
CA ASP A 4 8.39 -12.38 -24.89
C ASP A 4 7.99 -11.76 -26.25
N GLY A 5 8.67 -10.66 -26.60
CA GLY A 5 8.43 -9.95 -27.85
C GLY A 5 7.22 -9.00 -27.83
N THR A 6 6.41 -8.98 -26.77
CA THR A 6 5.32 -8.01 -26.60
C THR A 6 5.83 -6.74 -25.92
N GLU A 7 5.54 -5.58 -26.49
CA GLU A 7 5.90 -4.30 -25.88
C GLU A 7 4.93 -3.94 -24.75
N VAL A 8 5.49 -3.58 -23.60
CA VAL A 8 4.75 -3.12 -22.42
C VAL A 8 5.21 -1.72 -22.05
N GLN A 9 4.22 -0.83 -21.94
CA GLN A 9 4.42 0.60 -21.76
C GLN A 9 4.17 1.09 -20.32
N SER A 10 3.66 0.22 -19.43
CA SER A 10 3.35 0.56 -18.05
C SER A 10 3.75 -0.56 -17.10
N TRP A 11 3.90 -0.20 -15.82
CA TRP A 11 4.16 -1.17 -14.76
C TRP A 11 3.03 -2.19 -14.64
N SER A 12 1.77 -1.75 -14.67
CA SER A 12 0.62 -2.65 -14.58
C SER A 12 0.54 -3.64 -15.74
N GLY A 13 0.86 -3.18 -16.97
CA GLY A 13 0.92 -4.08 -18.13
C GLY A 13 2.07 -5.08 -18.02
N ALA A 14 3.23 -4.65 -17.52
CA ALA A 14 4.36 -5.54 -17.22
C ALA A 14 4.01 -6.58 -16.15
N ALA A 15 3.33 -6.16 -15.08
CA ALA A 15 2.89 -7.03 -14.00
C ALA A 15 1.96 -8.13 -14.50
N LEU A 16 0.94 -7.76 -15.29
CA LEU A 16 -0.01 -8.72 -15.87
C LEU A 16 0.68 -9.74 -16.78
N ALA A 17 1.51 -9.27 -17.72
CA ALA A 17 2.22 -10.16 -18.64
C ALA A 17 3.20 -11.11 -17.91
N LEU A 18 3.82 -10.66 -16.82
CA LEU A 18 4.67 -11.51 -16.00
C LEU A 18 3.86 -12.47 -15.12
N ALA A 19 2.68 -12.08 -14.64
CA ALA A 19 1.80 -12.95 -13.87
C ALA A 19 1.36 -14.17 -14.68
N ASP A 20 0.94 -13.96 -15.93
CA ASP A 20 0.61 -15.04 -16.87
C ASP A 20 1.80 -15.99 -17.06
N ALA A 21 3.00 -15.44 -17.24
CA ALA A 21 4.23 -16.21 -17.42
C ALA A 21 4.65 -17.00 -16.17
N VAL A 22 4.46 -16.43 -14.97
CA VAL A 22 4.68 -17.10 -13.69
C VAL A 22 3.71 -18.27 -13.53
N GLY A 23 2.44 -18.08 -13.89
CA GLY A 23 1.44 -19.15 -13.90
C GLY A 23 1.81 -20.29 -14.85
N ALA A 24 2.34 -19.95 -16.03
CA ALA A 24 2.83 -20.91 -17.01
C ALA A 24 4.16 -21.60 -16.63
N ARG A 25 4.89 -21.07 -15.62
CA ARG A 25 6.22 -21.53 -15.19
C ARG A 25 7.22 -21.65 -16.34
N ALA A 26 7.12 -20.79 -17.34
CA ALA A 26 8.00 -20.78 -18.49
C ALA A 26 9.14 -19.78 -18.28
N PRO A 27 10.39 -20.09 -18.68
CA PRO A 27 11.43 -19.07 -18.76
C PRO A 27 10.98 -17.93 -19.69
N THR A 28 11.03 -16.70 -19.20
CA THR A 28 10.52 -15.54 -19.94
C THR A 28 11.63 -14.60 -20.34
N ARG A 29 11.69 -14.24 -21.62
CA ARG A 29 12.67 -13.30 -22.13
C ARG A 29 12.16 -11.88 -21.94
N ILE A 30 12.92 -11.08 -21.21
CA ILE A 30 12.65 -9.65 -21.06
C ILE A 30 13.72 -8.82 -21.77
N GLU A 31 13.30 -7.75 -22.42
CA GLU A 31 14.18 -6.77 -23.04
C GLU A 31 13.99 -5.42 -22.35
N VAL A 32 15.04 -4.99 -21.66
CA VAL A 32 15.05 -3.77 -20.86
C VAL A 32 16.03 -2.76 -21.43
N ARG A 33 15.75 -1.48 -21.22
CA ARG A 33 16.64 -0.38 -21.54
C ARG A 33 17.16 0.22 -20.25
N THR A 34 18.48 0.25 -20.07
CA THR A 34 19.10 0.87 -18.90
C THR A 34 19.00 2.40 -18.99
N PRO A 35 19.20 3.13 -17.87
CA PRO A 35 19.28 4.60 -17.90
C PRO A 35 20.37 5.14 -18.84
N ALA A 36 21.43 4.36 -19.11
CA ALA A 36 22.49 4.70 -20.07
C ALA A 36 22.09 4.48 -21.53
N GLY A 37 20.85 4.07 -21.80
CA GLY A 37 20.34 3.79 -23.15
C GLY A 37 20.69 2.40 -23.69
N THR A 38 21.50 1.62 -22.97
CA THR A 38 21.89 0.26 -23.38
C THR A 38 20.69 -0.68 -23.30
N GLN A 39 20.43 -1.42 -24.37
CA GLN A 39 19.44 -2.50 -24.35
C GLN A 39 20.07 -3.78 -23.83
N ARG A 40 19.35 -4.50 -22.97
CA ARG A 40 19.75 -5.80 -22.44
C ARG A 40 18.58 -6.78 -22.57
N ALA A 41 18.87 -7.96 -23.10
CA ALA A 41 17.97 -9.09 -23.03
C ALA A 41 18.35 -9.95 -21.82
N LEU A 42 17.37 -10.26 -20.97
CA LEU A 42 17.53 -11.10 -19.79
C LEU A 42 16.51 -12.24 -19.88
N THR A 43 16.83 -13.39 -19.31
CA THR A 43 15.87 -14.50 -19.18
C THR A 43 15.55 -14.67 -17.70
N LEU A 44 14.27 -14.54 -17.37
CA LEU A 44 13.77 -14.76 -16.02
C LEU A 44 13.50 -16.25 -15.82
N PRO A 45 14.12 -16.91 -14.82
CA PRO A 45 13.91 -18.33 -14.56
C PRO A 45 12.62 -18.55 -13.75
N LEU A 46 11.46 -18.26 -14.36
CA LEU A 46 10.17 -18.32 -13.64
C LEU A 46 9.77 -19.74 -13.24
N GLN A 47 10.38 -20.77 -13.83
CA GLN A 47 10.16 -22.17 -13.45
C GLN A 47 10.55 -22.49 -12.00
N ASP A 48 11.45 -21.70 -11.42
CA ASP A 48 11.97 -21.89 -10.06
C ASP A 48 11.10 -21.19 -8.99
N ILE A 49 10.03 -20.51 -9.42
CA ILE A 49 9.13 -19.76 -8.53
C ILE A 49 8.00 -20.69 -8.05
N PRO A 50 7.77 -20.80 -6.73
CA PRO A 50 6.65 -21.57 -6.19
C PRO A 50 5.29 -21.05 -6.71
N ALA A 51 4.41 -21.95 -7.19
CA ALA A 51 3.09 -21.57 -7.73
C ALA A 51 2.11 -20.92 -6.73
N ALA A 52 2.44 -20.91 -5.43
CA ALA A 52 1.53 -20.40 -4.40
C ALA A 52 1.60 -18.88 -4.19
N LEU A 53 2.33 -18.14 -5.03
CA LEU A 53 2.50 -16.69 -4.88
C LEU A 53 1.45 -15.92 -5.69
N GLY A 54 0.81 -14.93 -5.07
CA GLY A 54 -0.03 -13.97 -5.80
C GLY A 54 0.80 -13.03 -6.70
N GLU A 55 0.14 -12.39 -7.67
CA GLU A 55 0.78 -11.56 -8.71
C GLU A 55 1.79 -10.54 -8.16
N ASP A 56 1.39 -9.77 -7.14
CA ASP A 56 2.24 -8.76 -6.50
C ASP A 56 3.48 -9.36 -5.81
N GLN A 57 3.36 -10.57 -5.27
CA GLN A 57 4.48 -11.24 -4.60
C GLN A 57 5.43 -11.89 -5.59
N ALA A 58 4.94 -12.34 -6.74
CA ALA A 58 5.78 -12.93 -7.77
C ALA A 58 6.82 -11.91 -8.30
N MET A 59 6.40 -10.66 -8.55
CA MET A 59 7.29 -9.59 -9.04
C MET A 59 8.41 -9.25 -8.05
N LEU A 60 8.07 -9.11 -6.77
CA LEU A 60 9.05 -8.86 -5.72
C LEU A 60 10.07 -10.01 -5.61
N ARG A 61 9.62 -11.26 -5.79
CA ARG A 61 10.48 -12.45 -5.71
C ARG A 61 11.43 -12.59 -6.88
N ILE A 62 11.06 -12.12 -8.07
CA ILE A 62 11.98 -12.03 -9.22
C ILE A 62 12.91 -10.80 -9.16
N GLY A 63 12.80 -9.98 -8.11
CA GLY A 63 13.64 -8.80 -7.92
C GLY A 63 13.25 -7.60 -8.78
N LEU A 64 12.03 -7.57 -9.33
CA LEU A 64 11.50 -6.42 -10.05
C LEU A 64 10.65 -5.57 -9.10
N VAL A 65 11.09 -4.34 -8.88
CA VAL A 65 10.38 -3.33 -8.09
C VAL A 65 10.11 -2.08 -8.93
N PRO A 66 8.93 -1.46 -8.81
CA PRO A 66 8.68 -0.19 -9.47
C PRO A 66 9.64 0.87 -8.94
N ARG A 67 10.16 1.72 -9.84
CA ARG A 67 11.11 2.76 -9.47
C ARG A 67 10.57 3.73 -8.42
N GLN A 68 9.27 4.05 -8.47
CA GLN A 68 8.64 4.91 -7.47
C GLN A 68 8.65 4.33 -6.04
N MET A 69 8.86 3.02 -5.90
CA MET A 69 9.01 2.36 -4.59
C MET A 69 10.46 2.36 -4.09
N LEU A 70 11.43 2.70 -4.94
CA LEU A 70 12.84 2.84 -4.58
C LEU A 70 13.09 4.23 -3.99
N ILE A 71 12.63 4.42 -2.75
CA ILE A 71 12.87 5.66 -2.00
C ILE A 71 14.38 5.76 -1.73
N PRO A 72 15.07 6.83 -2.14
CA PRO A 72 16.50 6.97 -1.91
C PRO A 72 16.85 6.89 -0.41
N PRO A 73 17.98 6.28 -0.03
CA PRO A 73 18.38 6.13 1.38
C PRO A 73 19.01 7.42 1.92
N VAL A 74 18.33 8.56 1.74
CA VAL A 74 18.80 9.89 2.16
C VAL A 74 17.99 10.35 3.36
N LEU A 75 18.68 10.73 4.43
CA LEU A 75 18.06 11.18 5.66
C LEU A 75 17.38 12.54 5.46
N GLY A 76 16.10 12.61 5.85
CA GLY A 76 15.32 13.84 5.92
C GLY A 76 15.27 14.36 7.35
N LYS A 77 14.09 14.27 7.97
CA LYS A 77 13.91 14.68 9.36
C LYS A 77 14.59 13.67 10.29
N ILE A 78 15.33 14.17 11.26
CA ILE A 78 15.88 13.39 12.37
C ILE A 78 15.17 13.84 13.63
N LEU A 79 14.60 12.90 14.38
CA LEU A 79 13.90 13.20 15.62
C LEU A 79 14.91 13.69 16.69
N PRO A 80 14.57 14.73 17.47
CA PRO A 80 15.30 15.06 18.68
C PRO A 80 15.40 13.85 19.61
N ASP A 81 16.49 13.74 20.37
CA ASP A 81 16.71 12.64 21.31
C ASP A 81 16.64 11.23 20.70
N SER A 82 16.90 11.10 19.40
CA SER A 82 16.96 9.81 18.70
C SER A 82 18.36 9.18 18.73
N ALA A 83 18.43 7.89 18.40
CA ALA A 83 19.70 7.19 18.21
C ALA A 83 20.55 7.83 17.11
N ALA A 84 19.92 8.27 16.02
CA ALA A 84 20.58 8.95 14.92
C ALA A 84 21.10 10.33 15.32
N ALA A 85 20.31 11.12 16.04
CA ALA A 85 20.75 12.42 16.56
C ALA A 85 21.95 12.27 17.52
N ALA A 86 21.88 11.31 18.44
CA ALA A 86 22.96 11.03 19.40
C ALA A 86 24.26 10.57 18.71
N ALA A 87 24.15 9.83 17.61
CA ALA A 87 25.29 9.43 16.79
C ALA A 87 25.85 10.56 15.92
N GLY A 88 25.15 11.69 15.77
CA GLY A 88 25.58 12.81 14.93
C GLY A 88 25.28 12.64 13.44
N LEU A 89 24.33 11.77 13.09
CA LEU A 89 23.72 11.73 11.76
C LEU A 89 22.98 13.05 11.48
N ARG A 90 22.94 13.47 10.22
CA ARG A 90 22.38 14.75 9.80
C ARG A 90 21.42 14.59 8.63
N PRO A 91 20.41 15.48 8.50
CA PRO A 91 19.65 15.61 7.27
C PRO A 91 20.59 15.77 6.06
N GLY A 92 20.29 15.06 4.97
CA GLY A 92 21.12 15.03 3.76
C GLY A 92 22.14 13.88 3.70
N ASP A 93 22.41 13.20 4.82
CA ASP A 93 23.26 12.01 4.79
C ASP A 93 22.63 10.92 3.94
N ARG A 94 23.41 10.32 3.02
CA ARG A 94 23.00 9.11 2.32
C ARG A 94 23.53 7.90 3.04
N ILE A 95 22.67 7.07 3.62
CA ILE A 95 23.10 5.78 4.16
C ILE A 95 23.49 4.87 3.00
N VAL A 96 24.71 4.31 3.07
CA VAL A 96 25.25 3.41 2.05
C VAL A 96 25.51 2.01 2.60
N ALA A 97 25.60 1.84 3.92
CA ALA A 97 25.68 0.53 4.55
C ALA A 97 25.15 0.55 6.01
N ILE A 98 24.59 -0.56 6.46
CA ILE A 98 24.21 -0.80 7.86
C ILE A 98 24.70 -2.20 8.25
N ALA A 99 25.37 -2.33 9.39
CA ALA A 99 25.97 -3.59 9.85
C ALA A 99 26.87 -4.26 8.78
N GLY A 100 27.58 -3.45 7.98
CA GLY A 100 28.40 -3.91 6.87
C GLY A 100 27.64 -4.36 5.61
N GLN A 101 26.30 -4.38 5.64
CA GLN A 101 25.46 -4.72 4.49
C GLN A 101 25.12 -3.48 3.66
N PRO A 102 25.16 -3.56 2.32
CA PRO A 102 24.89 -2.42 1.45
C PRO A 102 23.43 -1.97 1.55
N VAL A 103 23.21 -0.66 1.44
CA VAL A 103 21.88 -0.03 1.43
C VAL A 103 21.65 0.61 0.07
N HIS A 104 20.59 0.19 -0.63
CA HIS A 104 20.23 0.70 -1.95
C HIS A 104 19.05 1.66 -1.89
N ASP A 105 18.10 1.40 -1.00
CA ASP A 105 16.89 2.20 -0.81
C ASP A 105 16.49 2.31 0.68
N TRP A 106 15.40 3.03 0.95
CA TRP A 106 14.91 3.26 2.31
C TRP A 106 14.38 1.98 2.98
N ASN A 107 13.84 1.03 2.22
CA ASN A 107 13.32 -0.23 2.78
C ASN A 107 14.47 -1.12 3.28
N ASP A 108 15.64 -1.06 2.63
CA ASP A 108 16.85 -1.69 3.15
C ASP A 108 17.20 -1.16 4.54
N ILE A 109 17.09 0.16 4.78
CA ILE A 109 17.35 0.76 6.10
C ILE A 109 16.42 0.14 7.16
N VAL A 110 15.12 0.14 6.90
CA VAL A 110 14.11 -0.41 7.83
C VAL A 110 14.39 -1.88 8.12
N SER A 111 14.63 -2.68 7.07
CA SER A 111 14.86 -4.12 7.17
C SER A 111 16.15 -4.44 7.92
N LEU A 112 17.24 -3.72 7.63
CA LEU A 112 18.54 -3.94 8.26
C LEU A 112 18.55 -3.52 9.73
N VAL A 113 17.90 -2.41 10.07
CA VAL A 113 17.72 -1.99 11.47
C VAL A 113 16.90 -3.04 12.21
N HIS A 114 15.76 -3.49 11.67
CA HIS A 114 14.95 -4.53 12.30
C HIS A 114 15.71 -5.84 12.50
N ALA A 115 16.54 -6.25 11.53
CA ALA A 115 17.30 -7.50 11.57
C ALA A 115 18.52 -7.46 12.51
N HIS A 116 19.16 -6.30 12.68
CA HIS A 116 20.45 -6.20 13.37
C HIS A 116 20.41 -5.40 14.67
N ALA A 117 19.37 -4.60 14.91
CA ALA A 117 19.20 -3.91 16.19
C ALA A 117 18.78 -4.89 17.30
N GLY A 118 19.03 -4.50 18.55
CA GLY A 118 18.67 -5.30 19.71
C GLY A 118 19.14 -4.65 21.02
N PRO A 119 18.76 -5.23 22.17
CA PRO A 119 19.12 -4.69 23.48
C PRO A 119 20.63 -4.50 23.62
N GLY A 120 21.06 -3.25 23.86
CA GLY A 120 22.47 -2.90 24.07
C GLY A 120 23.37 -3.06 22.84
N ARG A 121 22.82 -3.36 21.66
CA ARG A 121 23.61 -3.60 20.45
C ARG A 121 23.94 -2.30 19.75
N VAL A 122 25.21 -2.13 19.41
CA VAL A 122 25.68 -1.08 18.51
C VAL A 122 25.36 -1.50 17.08
N LEU A 123 24.82 -0.56 16.30
CA LEU A 123 24.57 -0.72 14.89
C LEU A 123 25.44 0.26 14.11
N ASP A 124 26.40 -0.27 13.38
CA ASP A 124 27.29 0.51 12.52
C ASP A 124 26.52 1.00 11.29
N VAL A 125 26.50 2.31 11.09
CA VAL A 125 25.84 2.98 9.97
C VAL A 125 26.89 3.77 9.20
N ARG A 126 27.09 3.39 7.94
CA ARG A 126 27.98 4.09 7.02
C ARG A 126 27.18 5.01 6.14
N VAL A 127 27.58 6.28 6.07
CA VAL A 127 26.93 7.29 5.25
C VAL A 127 27.90 7.96 4.28
N LEU A 128 27.36 8.53 3.22
CA LEU A 128 28.01 9.46 2.33
C LEU A 128 27.50 10.87 2.65
N ARG A 129 28.41 11.73 3.10
CA ARG A 129 28.16 13.16 3.41
C ARG A 129 29.17 13.99 2.64
N ASP A 130 28.70 14.90 1.79
CA ASP A 130 29.55 15.78 0.97
C ASP A 130 30.63 15.02 0.17
N GLY A 131 30.27 13.85 -0.36
CA GLY A 131 31.18 12.98 -1.12
C GLY A 131 32.19 12.19 -0.28
N LYS A 132 32.18 12.33 1.06
CA LYS A 132 33.03 11.57 1.98
C LYS A 132 32.24 10.47 2.68
N THR A 133 32.85 9.30 2.80
CA THR A 133 32.31 8.20 3.58
C THR A 133 32.62 8.41 5.06
N LEU A 134 31.59 8.35 5.90
CA LEU A 134 31.68 8.48 7.36
C LEU A 134 31.00 7.26 7.99
N ASP A 135 31.63 6.70 9.03
CA ASP A 135 31.08 5.60 9.80
C ASP A 135 30.57 6.12 11.16
N PHE A 136 29.39 5.68 11.56
CA PHE A 136 28.71 6.07 12.79
C PHE A 136 28.30 4.83 13.58
N ALA A 137 28.65 4.78 14.86
CA ALA A 137 28.12 3.81 15.79
C ALA A 137 26.79 4.33 16.35
N THR A 138 25.68 3.71 15.98
CA THR A 138 24.35 4.07 16.48
C THR A 138 23.88 3.09 17.53
N HIS A 139 23.07 3.56 18.48
CA HIS A 139 22.41 2.72 19.47
C HIS A 139 20.90 2.81 19.25
N PRO A 140 20.32 2.00 18.34
CA PRO A 140 18.88 2.00 18.09
C PRO A 140 18.11 1.94 19.39
N ARG A 141 17.03 2.71 19.49
CA ARG A 141 16.19 2.77 20.69
C ARG A 141 14.90 2.05 20.41
N LEU A 142 14.43 1.30 21.41
CA LEU A 142 13.11 0.71 21.35
C LEU A 142 12.09 1.84 21.44
N SER A 143 11.21 1.92 20.46
CA SER A 143 10.14 2.90 20.40
C SER A 143 8.83 2.19 20.13
N SER A 144 7.76 2.75 20.68
CA SER A 144 6.39 2.32 20.43
C SER A 144 5.64 3.36 19.58
N LEU A 145 6.33 4.00 18.62
CA LEU A 145 5.64 4.87 17.65
C LEU A 145 4.77 3.98 16.74
N GLY A 146 3.44 4.06 16.91
CA GLY A 146 2.45 3.36 16.07
C GLY A 146 1.69 2.21 16.74
N ASP A 147 0.93 1.48 15.93
CA ASP A 147 -0.20 0.61 16.32
C ASP A 147 0.19 -0.82 16.79
N GLY A 148 1.46 -1.07 17.11
CA GLY A 148 2.05 -2.40 17.24
C GLY A 148 3.29 -2.52 18.15
N LYS A 149 3.87 -3.73 18.18
CA LYS A 149 4.94 -4.18 19.08
C LYS A 149 6.12 -3.18 19.17
N PRO A 150 6.86 -3.15 20.29
CA PRO A 150 8.04 -2.30 20.40
C PRO A 150 9.04 -2.62 19.28
N GLU A 151 9.43 -1.61 18.50
CA GLU A 151 10.38 -1.76 17.40
C GLU A 151 11.64 -0.94 17.67
N TRP A 152 12.78 -1.45 17.19
CA TRP A 152 14.05 -0.75 17.28
C TRP A 152 14.17 0.28 16.18
N LEU A 153 14.31 1.55 16.54
CA LEU A 153 14.35 2.65 15.59
C LEU A 153 15.63 3.49 15.72
N LEU A 154 16.08 4.02 14.59
CA LEU A 154 17.11 5.06 14.55
C LEU A 154 16.54 6.47 14.82
N GLY A 155 15.23 6.67 14.60
CA GLY A 155 14.54 7.95 14.73
C GLY A 155 14.79 8.91 13.56
N VAL A 156 14.78 8.37 12.34
CA VAL A 156 14.97 9.13 11.09
C VAL A 156 13.79 8.90 10.14
N SER A 157 13.50 9.89 9.30
CA SER A 157 12.57 9.79 8.19
C SER A 157 13.30 9.98 6.86
N PRO A 158 12.76 9.48 5.73
CA PRO A 158 13.34 9.78 4.43
C PRO A 158 13.26 11.27 4.15
N ALA A 159 14.22 11.78 3.38
CA ALA A 159 14.12 13.09 2.76
C ALA A 159 12.89 13.11 1.82
N PRO A 160 12.21 14.26 1.67
CA PRO A 160 11.14 14.40 0.69
C PRO A 160 11.60 13.91 -0.68
N TYR A 161 10.88 12.95 -1.23
CA TYR A 161 11.19 12.32 -2.51
C TYR A 161 9.95 12.38 -3.39
N GLU A 162 10.04 13.11 -4.50
CA GLU A 162 9.04 13.05 -5.55
C GLU A 162 9.29 11.80 -6.40
N ALA A 163 8.38 10.84 -6.28
CA ALA A 163 8.35 9.68 -7.14
C ALA A 163 8.29 10.12 -8.61
N ARG A 164 9.37 9.86 -9.36
CA ARG A 164 9.38 10.06 -10.80
C ARG A 164 8.69 8.88 -11.45
N TYR A 165 7.47 9.10 -11.95
CA TYR A 165 6.75 8.11 -12.75
C TYR A 165 7.43 7.95 -14.11
N ASP A 166 7.68 6.71 -14.51
CA ASP A 166 8.40 6.42 -15.77
C ASP A 166 7.51 6.61 -17.03
N THR A 167 6.18 6.68 -16.88
CA THR A 167 5.24 6.91 -17.98
C THR A 167 3.99 7.64 -17.51
N VAL A 168 3.35 8.38 -18.42
CA VAL A 168 2.01 8.94 -18.23
C VAL A 168 1.12 8.39 -19.33
N GLN A 169 0.18 7.52 -18.97
CA GLN A 169 -0.81 7.01 -19.90
C GLN A 169 -1.90 8.05 -20.11
N ARG A 170 -2.21 8.34 -21.38
CA ARG A 170 -3.28 9.27 -21.77
C ARG A 170 -4.29 8.51 -22.62
N ALA A 171 -5.53 8.48 -22.17
CA ALA A 171 -6.66 7.99 -22.95
C ALA A 171 -7.48 9.19 -23.45
N ASN A 172 -8.00 9.09 -24.68
CA ASN A 172 -9.04 10.02 -25.10
C ASN A 172 -10.37 9.69 -24.36
N PRO A 173 -11.34 10.61 -24.30
CA PRO A 173 -12.56 10.40 -23.50
C PRO A 173 -13.32 9.10 -23.84
N LEU A 174 -13.38 8.71 -25.12
CA LEU A 174 -14.08 7.50 -25.55
C LEU A 174 -13.32 6.22 -25.16
N ALA A 175 -12.00 6.22 -25.29
CA ALA A 175 -11.13 5.13 -24.88
C ALA A 175 -11.01 5.00 -23.35
N ALA A 176 -11.26 6.08 -22.61
CA ALA A 176 -11.22 6.11 -21.16
C ALA A 176 -12.42 5.40 -20.51
N ILE A 177 -13.59 5.35 -21.18
CA ILE A 177 -14.79 4.70 -20.65
C ILE A 177 -14.56 3.22 -20.30
N PRO A 178 -14.11 2.34 -21.22
CA PRO A 178 -13.88 0.94 -20.89
C PRO A 178 -12.79 0.76 -19.83
N GLN A 179 -11.76 1.62 -19.82
CA GLN A 179 -10.72 1.60 -18.79
C GLN A 179 -11.28 1.95 -17.41
N ALA A 180 -12.14 2.98 -17.32
CA ALA A 180 -12.79 3.38 -16.09
C ALA A 180 -13.73 2.29 -15.55
N VAL A 181 -14.46 1.60 -16.42
CA VAL A 181 -15.32 0.46 -16.03
C VAL A 181 -14.48 -0.69 -15.48
N ALA A 182 -13.42 -1.07 -16.20
CA ALA A 182 -12.51 -2.13 -15.76
C ALA A 182 -11.84 -1.78 -14.41
N GLU A 183 -11.41 -0.53 -14.24
CA GLU A 183 -10.81 -0.05 -13.01
C GLU A 183 -11.80 -0.03 -11.85
N THR A 184 -13.04 0.41 -12.10
CA THR A 184 -14.13 0.37 -11.10
C THR A 184 -14.42 -1.05 -10.66
N TRP A 185 -14.44 -2.01 -11.59
CA TRP A 185 -14.63 -3.42 -11.28
C TRP A 185 -13.47 -3.98 -10.45
N ARG A 186 -12.23 -3.68 -10.86
CA ARG A 186 -11.02 -4.08 -10.15
C ARG A 186 -11.02 -3.58 -8.71
N LEU A 187 -11.31 -2.29 -8.51
CA LEU A 187 -11.40 -1.68 -7.18
C LEU A 187 -12.55 -2.28 -6.35
N THR A 188 -13.71 -2.51 -6.96
CA THR A 188 -14.85 -3.18 -6.30
C THR A 188 -14.45 -4.57 -5.80
N ALA A 189 -13.83 -5.39 -6.65
CA ALA A 189 -13.40 -6.73 -6.29
C ALA A 189 -12.36 -6.74 -5.16
N GLN A 190 -11.42 -5.78 -5.18
CA GLN A 190 -10.44 -5.59 -4.10
C GLN A 190 -11.12 -5.21 -2.79
N THR A 191 -12.07 -4.27 -2.82
CA THR A 191 -12.85 -3.88 -1.63
C THR A 191 -13.63 -5.06 -1.07
N MET A 192 -14.32 -5.84 -1.92
CA MET A 192 -15.04 -7.04 -1.49
C MET A 192 -14.13 -8.09 -0.87
N THR A 193 -12.93 -8.29 -1.44
CA THR A 193 -11.91 -9.20 -0.89
C THR A 193 -11.42 -8.73 0.48
N MET A 194 -11.16 -7.42 0.64
CA MET A 194 -10.78 -6.83 1.92
C MET A 194 -11.87 -7.01 2.97
N LEU A 195 -13.12 -6.68 2.64
CA LEU A 195 -14.26 -6.86 3.55
C LEU A 195 -14.43 -8.32 3.96
N GLY A 196 -14.30 -9.27 3.02
CA GLY A 196 -14.30 -10.70 3.32
C GLY A 196 -13.20 -11.10 4.32
N ARG A 197 -11.96 -10.65 4.10
CA ARG A 197 -10.84 -10.91 5.02
C ARG A 197 -11.05 -10.31 6.41
N MET A 198 -11.69 -9.14 6.50
CA MET A 198 -12.03 -8.51 7.77
C MET A 198 -13.08 -9.33 8.54
N LEU A 199 -14.12 -9.80 7.85
CA LEU A 199 -15.15 -10.65 8.46
C LEU A 199 -14.58 -12.00 8.92
N THR A 200 -13.57 -12.54 8.24
CA THR A 200 -12.88 -13.77 8.65
C THR A 200 -11.76 -13.55 9.68
N GLY A 201 -11.53 -12.31 10.14
CA GLY A 201 -10.50 -11.98 11.13
C GLY A 201 -9.05 -12.01 10.62
N GLN A 202 -8.85 -12.06 9.31
CA GLN A 202 -7.51 -12.08 8.67
C GLN A 202 -6.94 -10.68 8.44
N SER A 203 -7.77 -9.64 8.56
CA SER A 203 -7.37 -8.24 8.43
C SER A 203 -7.76 -7.45 9.68
N SER A 204 -6.87 -6.56 10.12
CA SER A 204 -7.11 -5.72 11.29
C SER A 204 -8.20 -4.69 11.05
N LEU A 205 -9.14 -4.57 11.98
CA LEU A 205 -10.16 -3.51 12.01
C LEU A 205 -9.55 -2.11 12.25
N LYS A 206 -8.28 -2.05 12.70
CA LYS A 206 -7.53 -0.80 12.85
C LYS A 206 -7.24 -0.10 11.52
N ASN A 207 -7.41 -0.78 10.39
CA ASN A 207 -7.18 -0.24 9.05
C ASN A 207 -8.40 0.46 8.45
N ILE A 208 -9.52 0.56 9.18
CA ILE A 208 -10.69 1.30 8.73
C ILE A 208 -10.41 2.80 8.85
N SER A 209 -10.40 3.49 7.71
CA SER A 209 -10.30 4.94 7.66
C SER A 209 -11.58 5.58 8.19
N GLY A 210 -11.46 6.45 9.20
CA GLY A 210 -12.57 7.26 9.66
C GLY A 210 -12.71 8.60 8.92
N PRO A 211 -13.65 9.46 9.37
CA PRO A 211 -13.92 10.76 8.74
C PRO A 211 -12.71 11.71 8.73
N ILE A 212 -11.85 11.62 9.73
CA ILE A 212 -10.67 12.50 9.85
C ILE A 212 -9.63 12.09 8.82
N SER A 213 -9.36 10.78 8.72
CA SER A 213 -8.48 10.24 7.68
C SER A 213 -8.95 10.66 6.29
N ILE A 214 -10.25 10.55 6.00
CA ILE A 214 -10.85 10.98 4.72
C ILE A 214 -10.57 12.46 4.45
N ALA A 215 -10.73 13.34 5.44
CA ALA A 215 -10.44 14.77 5.29
C ALA A 215 -8.95 15.05 5.01
N GLN A 216 -8.04 14.33 5.66
CA GLN A 216 -6.60 14.47 5.42
C GLN A 216 -6.18 13.98 4.03
N TYR A 217 -6.72 12.84 3.59
CA TYR A 217 -6.49 12.34 2.24
C TYR A 217 -7.08 13.29 1.19
N ALA A 218 -8.24 13.88 1.45
CA ALA A 218 -8.81 14.91 0.58
C ALA A 218 -7.85 16.10 0.43
N ASN A 219 -7.30 16.62 1.52
CA ASN A 219 -6.31 17.71 1.48
C ASN A 219 -5.06 17.31 0.70
N THR A 220 -4.45 16.18 1.04
CA THR A 220 -3.23 15.68 0.39
C THR A 220 -3.44 15.45 -1.11
N SER A 221 -4.59 14.90 -1.51
CA SER A 221 -4.92 14.67 -2.92
C SER A 221 -5.14 15.97 -3.69
N ALA A 222 -5.67 17.01 -3.04
CA ALA A 222 -5.81 18.34 -3.64
C ALA A 222 -4.44 19.00 -3.87
N ASP A 223 -3.50 18.84 -2.94
CA ASP A 223 -2.12 19.35 -3.08
C ASP A 223 -1.38 18.68 -4.25
N LEU A 224 -1.69 17.40 -4.54
CA LEU A 224 -1.14 16.66 -5.70
C LEU A 224 -1.78 17.06 -7.04
N GLY A 225 -2.88 17.81 -7.03
CA GLY A 225 -3.55 18.35 -8.20
C GLY A 225 -4.87 17.67 -8.57
N PRO A 226 -5.57 18.20 -9.60
CA PRO A 226 -6.97 17.86 -9.87
C PRO A 226 -7.20 16.40 -10.26
N ALA A 227 -6.26 15.78 -10.96
CA ALA A 227 -6.39 14.36 -11.35
C ALA A 227 -6.39 13.43 -10.13
N TRP A 228 -5.52 13.68 -9.15
CA TRP A 228 -5.45 12.92 -7.91
C TRP A 228 -6.68 13.15 -7.02
N PHE A 229 -7.15 14.40 -6.94
CA PHE A 229 -8.37 14.73 -6.23
C PHE A 229 -9.61 14.04 -6.82
N LEU A 230 -9.77 14.05 -8.15
CA LEU A 230 -10.88 13.36 -8.82
C LEU A 230 -10.79 11.83 -8.65
N TYR A 231 -9.59 11.26 -8.69
CA TYR A 231 -9.37 9.85 -8.41
C TYR A 231 -9.75 9.48 -6.97
N PHE A 232 -9.33 10.30 -5.99
CA PHE A 232 -9.73 10.15 -4.59
C PHE A 232 -11.25 10.22 -4.42
N LEU A 233 -11.89 11.22 -5.03
CA LEU A 233 -13.35 11.35 -5.01
C LEU A 233 -14.03 10.11 -5.60
N GLY A 234 -13.50 9.59 -6.71
CA GLY A 234 -13.97 8.35 -7.32
C GLY A 234 -13.88 7.13 -6.39
N ILE A 235 -12.75 6.96 -5.70
CA ILE A 235 -12.58 5.87 -4.71
C ILE A 235 -13.58 6.02 -3.56
N VAL A 236 -13.77 7.24 -3.04
CA VAL A 236 -14.73 7.48 -1.94
C VAL A 236 -16.16 7.19 -2.41
N SER A 237 -16.56 7.67 -3.59
CA SER A 237 -17.87 7.39 -4.18
C SER A 237 -18.10 5.89 -4.38
N LEU A 238 -17.10 5.17 -4.90
CA LEU A 238 -17.17 3.72 -5.06
C LEU A 238 -17.28 3.01 -3.72
N SER A 239 -16.52 3.45 -2.71
CA SER A 239 -16.54 2.85 -1.37
C SER A 239 -17.90 3.02 -0.70
N LEU A 240 -18.52 4.21 -0.82
CA LEU A 240 -19.88 4.46 -0.35
C LEU A 240 -20.90 3.59 -1.10
N ALA A 241 -20.77 3.45 -2.42
CA ALA A 241 -21.65 2.58 -3.20
C ALA A 241 -21.55 1.11 -2.77
N VAL A 242 -20.32 0.59 -2.59
CA VAL A 242 -20.09 -0.79 -2.12
C VAL A 242 -20.63 -0.98 -0.70
N MET A 243 -20.37 -0.03 0.21
CA MET A 243 -20.89 -0.09 1.57
C MET A 243 -22.43 -0.07 1.60
N ASN A 244 -23.07 0.80 0.81
CA ASN A 244 -24.53 0.88 0.72
C ASN A 244 -25.17 -0.39 0.16
N LEU A 245 -24.44 -1.17 -0.65
CA LEU A 245 -24.92 -2.45 -1.18
C LEU A 245 -24.75 -3.63 -0.19
N LEU A 246 -24.06 -3.43 0.94
CA LEU A 246 -23.90 -4.48 1.95
C LEU A 246 -25.26 -4.87 2.55
N PRO A 247 -25.40 -6.14 2.99
CA PRO A 247 -26.64 -6.68 3.58
C PRO A 247 -26.87 -6.16 5.01
N ILE A 248 -26.87 -4.84 5.19
CA ILE A 248 -27.07 -4.16 6.47
C ILE A 248 -28.45 -3.50 6.43
N PRO A 249 -29.40 -3.85 7.31
CA PRO A 249 -30.81 -3.41 7.25
C PRO A 249 -31.11 -1.92 7.14
N ILE A 250 -30.19 -1.04 7.53
CA ILE A 250 -30.32 0.42 7.47
C ILE A 250 -29.82 1.02 6.14
N LEU A 251 -29.10 0.21 5.34
CA LEU A 251 -28.56 0.58 4.03
C LEU A 251 -29.42 -0.02 2.90
N ASP A 252 -29.22 0.48 1.68
CA ASP A 252 -29.96 0.05 0.49
C ASP A 252 -29.86 -1.47 0.25
N GLY A 253 -28.71 -2.07 0.52
CA GLY A 253 -28.49 -3.51 0.43
C GLY A 253 -29.28 -4.32 1.48
N GLY A 254 -29.64 -3.73 2.61
CA GLY A 254 -30.56 -4.33 3.57
C GLY A 254 -31.96 -4.54 3.00
N HIS A 255 -32.45 -3.58 2.21
CA HIS A 255 -33.71 -3.72 1.49
C HIS A 255 -33.64 -4.81 0.42
N LEU A 256 -32.50 -4.90 -0.30
CA LEU A 256 -32.28 -5.98 -1.27
C LEU A 256 -32.37 -7.36 -0.61
N VAL A 257 -31.81 -7.53 0.59
CA VAL A 257 -31.94 -8.77 1.37
C VAL A 257 -33.39 -9.07 1.72
N TYR A 258 -34.17 -8.07 2.14
CA TYR A 258 -35.59 -8.28 2.39
C TYR A 258 -36.34 -8.72 1.14
N TYR A 259 -36.10 -8.09 -0.01
CA TYR A 259 -36.71 -8.52 -1.28
C TYR A 259 -36.30 -9.93 -1.70
N LEU A 260 -35.05 -10.32 -1.48
CA LEU A 260 -34.60 -11.71 -1.71
C LEU A 260 -35.33 -12.70 -0.79
N ILE A 261 -35.51 -12.35 0.48
CA ILE A 261 -36.27 -13.16 1.44
C ILE A 261 -37.74 -13.25 1.00
N GLU A 262 -38.36 -12.16 0.57
CA GLU A 262 -39.74 -12.14 0.10
C GLU A 262 -39.93 -12.97 -1.16
N LEU A 263 -38.96 -12.94 -2.08
CA LEU A 263 -38.96 -13.74 -3.30
C LEU A 263 -38.95 -15.24 -2.98
N VAL A 264 -38.17 -15.68 -1.99
CA VAL A 264 -38.11 -17.08 -1.55
C VAL A 264 -39.34 -17.46 -0.71
N LYS A 265 -39.81 -16.55 0.16
CA LYS A 265 -40.93 -16.79 1.08
C LYS A 265 -42.31 -16.64 0.42
N GLY A 266 -42.38 -16.00 -0.76
CA GLY A 266 -43.62 -15.68 -1.47
C GLY A 266 -44.53 -14.68 -0.76
N SER A 267 -44.06 -14.02 0.31
CA SER A 267 -44.86 -13.09 1.11
C SER A 267 -43.99 -12.01 1.78
N PRO A 268 -44.53 -10.79 2.03
CA PRO A 268 -43.77 -9.69 2.59
C PRO A 268 -43.10 -10.01 3.94
N VAL A 269 -41.90 -9.47 4.20
CA VAL A 269 -41.28 -9.52 5.54
C VAL A 269 -42.15 -8.71 6.50
N SER A 270 -42.34 -9.22 7.72
CA SER A 270 -43.18 -8.50 8.68
C SER A 270 -42.51 -7.18 9.08
N MET A 271 -43.32 -6.13 9.23
CA MET A 271 -42.84 -4.80 9.62
C MET A 271 -42.04 -4.82 10.93
N ARG A 272 -42.42 -5.69 11.88
CA ARG A 272 -41.68 -5.87 13.14
C ARG A 272 -40.25 -6.37 12.92
N ILE A 273 -40.05 -7.30 12.00
CA ILE A 273 -38.73 -7.83 11.66
C ILE A 273 -37.91 -6.75 10.95
N MET A 274 -38.49 -6.01 10.02
CA MET A 274 -37.79 -4.91 9.33
C MET A 274 -37.31 -3.84 10.31
N VAL A 275 -38.19 -3.39 11.21
CA VAL A 275 -37.87 -2.38 12.23
C VAL A 275 -36.79 -2.90 13.19
N ALA A 276 -36.89 -4.14 13.67
CA ALA A 276 -35.88 -4.75 14.53
C ALA A 276 -34.53 -4.85 13.82
N GLY A 277 -34.53 -5.29 12.56
CA GLY A 277 -33.35 -5.34 11.72
C GLY A 277 -32.73 -3.96 11.54
N GLN A 278 -33.53 -2.92 11.30
CA GLN A 278 -33.04 -1.57 11.10
C GLN A 278 -32.41 -0.96 12.37
N TYR A 279 -32.99 -1.19 13.54
CA TYR A 279 -32.37 -0.81 14.82
C TYR A 279 -31.04 -1.55 15.05
N LEU A 280 -30.99 -2.85 14.75
CA LEU A 280 -29.75 -3.62 14.84
C LEU A 280 -28.69 -3.07 13.88
N GLY A 281 -29.07 -2.81 12.62
CA GLY A 281 -28.19 -2.22 11.61
C GLY A 281 -27.68 -0.84 12.02
N MET A 282 -28.56 0.02 12.56
CA MET A 282 -28.19 1.33 13.09
C MET A 282 -27.17 1.21 14.23
N ALA A 283 -27.42 0.33 15.20
CA ALA A 283 -26.51 0.12 16.32
C ALA A 283 -25.13 -0.37 15.85
N LEU A 284 -25.08 -1.30 14.90
CA LEU A 284 -23.85 -1.77 14.28
C LEU A 284 -23.10 -0.67 13.53
N LEU A 285 -23.80 0.16 12.74
CA LEU A 285 -23.18 1.28 12.03
C LEU A 285 -22.61 2.32 12.99
N VAL A 286 -23.35 2.69 14.04
CA VAL A 286 -22.87 3.65 15.05
C VAL A 286 -21.65 3.08 15.78
N ALA A 287 -21.66 1.80 16.14
CA ALA A 287 -20.51 1.14 16.76
C ALA A 287 -19.28 1.13 15.82
N LEU A 288 -19.48 0.82 14.54
CA LEU A 288 -18.42 0.82 13.54
C LEU A 288 -17.85 2.22 13.30
N MET A 289 -18.72 3.24 13.20
CA MET A 289 -18.31 4.64 13.03
C MET A 289 -17.58 5.15 14.26
N GLY A 290 -18.03 4.78 15.46
CA GLY A 290 -17.33 5.05 16.72
C GLY A 290 -15.95 4.41 16.77
N LEU A 291 -15.83 3.14 16.33
CA LEU A 291 -14.54 2.45 16.23
C LEU A 291 -13.60 3.14 15.22
N ALA A 292 -14.10 3.51 14.04
CA ALA A 292 -13.31 4.20 13.02
C ALA A 292 -12.83 5.57 13.51
N PHE A 293 -13.69 6.34 14.18
CA PHE A 293 -13.33 7.62 14.77
C PHE A 293 -12.31 7.46 15.91
N TYR A 294 -12.47 6.45 16.76
CA TYR A 294 -11.51 6.12 17.81
C TYR A 294 -10.13 5.76 17.23
N ASN A 295 -10.11 4.93 16.19
CA ASN A 295 -8.87 4.56 15.49
C ASN A 295 -8.20 5.79 14.85
N ASP A 296 -8.97 6.68 14.22
CA ASP A 296 -8.47 7.94 13.68
C ASP A 296 -7.83 8.82 14.77
N LEU A 297 -8.49 8.95 15.94
CA LEU A 297 -7.98 9.77 17.04
C LEU A 297 -6.68 9.20 17.63
N LEU A 298 -6.60 7.88 17.80
CA LEU A 298 -5.37 7.22 18.22
C LEU A 298 -4.21 7.50 17.25
N ARG A 299 -4.47 7.39 15.93
CA ARG A 299 -3.47 7.66 14.89
C ARG A 299 -2.97 9.10 14.87
N LEU A 300 -3.78 10.07 15.28
CA LEU A 300 -3.37 11.48 15.36
C LEU A 300 -2.45 11.79 16.53
N ILE A 301 -2.58 11.02 17.62
CA ILE A 301 -1.88 11.27 18.89
C ILE A 301 -0.59 10.44 18.98
N SER A 302 -0.50 9.33 18.23
CA SER A 302 0.69 8.47 18.11
C SER A 302 1.70 8.99 17.09
#